data_AF-A0A1Y3SQ31-F1
#
_entry.id   AF-A0A1Y3SQ31-F1
#
_cell.length_a   1.000
_cell.length_b   1.000
_cell.length_c   1.000
_cell.angle_alpha   90.00
_cell.angle_beta   90.00
_cell.angle_gamma   90.00
#
_symmetry.space_group_name_H-M   'P 1'
#
loop_
_entity.id
_entity.type
_entity.pdbx_description
1 polymer ?
#
loop_
_entity_poly.entity_id
_entity_poly.type
_entity_poly.pdbx_seq_one_letter_code
_entity_poly.pdbx_strand_id
1 'polypeptide(L)'
;MVATLPYVDASRIGVTGHSNGALASRTAVLLDNQAETQLIAAALLVSNDAVYTDESGAFYNMFGSRDAGIVACQYDEFFHRVAQADGSRSAPRDYIDQSTAQSFLHFGQNPQGLETRESYTMYTQEIDGQEAIRVIYNPDITHPWAHFSKQVVTSSVEFFDAALGAPNPIDGNNQIWQIKAAFNALGLVGVMMFVVSFAVVLVGTRPFAALKAETPVQPAPALTGKAKTWFWLSGILASVFSFVVYMFGYRYINKLAAVMPQAGPTFIGVWAASCGLFALLLIYLGGKFTGQSGQAATNGVKISPKNLGLTVVLALTVALSAYGLVFLADYFFKADFRLWVITLKAFTVDKLPYILLYLPFFLLYYIPNSISINSYNYFEMGKKTWMNTAVNVMWNILPSVVMVIIMYGCFYITGYMPNEFFPFFGGSIIGIWLYPVIVVLAVAAVVSRKLYRATKNPYLAGIIMALLVAIMSCTNTLTAL
;
A
#
# COMPACT_ATOMS: atom_id res chain seq x y z
N MET A 1 -18.08 -14.64 21.84
CA MET A 1 -17.85 -13.19 22.03
C MET A 1 -16.52 -13.06 22.78
N VAL A 2 -15.72 -12.00 22.59
CA VAL A 2 -14.43 -11.88 23.33
C VAL A 2 -14.68 -11.87 24.85
N ALA A 3 -15.77 -11.26 25.31
CA ALA A 3 -16.19 -11.22 26.71
C ALA A 3 -16.52 -12.59 27.34
N THR A 4 -16.73 -13.65 26.55
CA THR A 4 -16.99 -15.00 27.09
C THR A 4 -15.72 -15.82 27.29
N LEU A 5 -14.55 -15.25 27.00
CA LEU A 5 -13.27 -15.93 27.20
C LEU A 5 -12.90 -15.87 28.70
N PRO A 6 -12.45 -16.98 29.30
CA PRO A 6 -12.24 -17.07 30.76
C PRO A 6 -11.09 -16.20 31.29
N TYR A 7 -10.32 -15.59 30.40
CA TYR A 7 -9.18 -14.71 30.71
C TYR A 7 -9.43 -13.25 30.32
N VAL A 8 -10.67 -12.89 29.96
CA VAL A 8 -11.06 -11.51 29.65
C VAL A 8 -11.87 -10.95 30.80
N ASP A 9 -11.44 -9.79 31.29
CA ASP A 9 -12.21 -9.00 32.24
C ASP A 9 -13.30 -8.23 31.48
N ALA A 10 -14.56 -8.67 31.63
CA ALA A 10 -15.69 -8.13 30.88
C ALA A 10 -15.99 -6.66 31.23
N SER A 11 -15.53 -6.14 32.38
CA SER A 11 -15.73 -4.72 32.74
C SER A 11 -14.63 -3.80 32.21
N ARG A 12 -13.58 -4.34 31.55
CA ARG A 12 -12.42 -3.57 31.09
C ARG A 12 -12.08 -3.86 29.62
N ILE A 13 -13.10 -3.88 28.77
CA ILE A 13 -12.91 -4.08 27.33
C ILE A 13 -12.69 -2.73 26.64
N GLY A 14 -11.49 -2.53 26.11
CA GLY A 14 -11.17 -1.44 25.21
C GLY A 14 -11.34 -1.82 23.74
N VAL A 15 -11.80 -0.88 22.91
CA VAL A 15 -11.85 -1.05 21.45
C VAL A 15 -10.96 -0.03 20.75
N THR A 16 -10.22 -0.47 19.74
CA THR A 16 -9.42 0.40 18.90
C THR A 16 -9.23 -0.21 17.52
N GLY A 17 -8.95 0.65 16.55
CA GLY A 17 -8.50 0.27 15.23
C GLY A 17 -7.97 1.48 14.49
N HIS A 18 -7.39 1.24 13.32
CA HIS A 18 -6.95 2.29 12.39
C HIS A 18 -7.92 2.40 11.22
N SER A 19 -8.27 3.63 10.81
CA SER A 19 -9.07 3.89 9.61
C SER A 19 -10.41 3.15 9.64
N ASN A 20 -10.70 2.25 8.69
CA ASN A 20 -11.89 1.40 8.72
C ASN A 20 -11.99 0.51 9.99
N GLY A 21 -10.88 0.18 10.64
CA GLY A 21 -10.89 -0.49 11.94
C GLY A 21 -11.36 0.44 13.08
N ALA A 22 -11.02 1.73 13.01
CA ALA A 22 -11.58 2.73 13.92
C ALA A 22 -13.06 2.96 13.62
N LEU A 23 -13.46 2.99 12.34
CA LEU A 23 -14.88 3.02 11.95
C LEU A 23 -15.64 1.84 12.56
N ALA A 24 -15.10 0.61 12.49
CA ALA A 24 -15.70 -0.56 13.13
C ALA A 24 -15.77 -0.41 14.65
N SER A 25 -14.73 0.13 15.29
CA SER A 25 -14.71 0.41 16.73
C SER A 25 -15.78 1.45 17.13
N ARG A 26 -15.91 2.52 16.34
CA ARG A 26 -16.93 3.55 16.49
C ARG A 26 -18.34 2.97 16.35
N THR A 27 -18.57 2.15 15.33
CA THR A 27 -19.86 1.45 15.14
C THR A 27 -20.14 0.49 16.29
N ALA A 28 -19.13 -0.21 16.81
CA ALA A 28 -19.29 -1.07 17.97
C ALA A 28 -19.73 -0.28 19.21
N VAL A 29 -19.16 0.90 19.47
CA VAL A 29 -19.62 1.79 20.57
C VAL A 29 -21.09 2.18 20.41
N LEU A 30 -21.51 2.58 19.20
CA LEU A 30 -22.90 2.96 18.95
C LEU A 30 -23.88 1.80 19.15
N LEU A 31 -23.49 0.58 18.76
CA LEU A 31 -24.30 -0.62 19.00
C LEU A 31 -24.31 -1.00 20.49
N ASP A 32 -23.17 -0.86 21.18
CA ASP A 32 -23.03 -1.11 22.61
C ASP A 32 -23.90 -0.14 23.43
N ASN A 33 -24.02 1.12 23.02
CA ASN A 33 -24.96 2.10 23.63
C ASN A 33 -26.43 1.63 23.60
N GLN A 34 -26.80 0.80 22.62
CA GLN A 34 -28.16 0.27 22.46
C GLN A 34 -28.33 -1.11 23.11
N ALA A 35 -27.24 -1.73 23.59
CA ALA A 35 -27.28 -3.04 24.19
C ALA A 35 -27.81 -2.98 25.63
N GLU A 36 -28.55 -4.01 26.05
CA GLU A 36 -29.00 -4.15 27.45
C GLU A 36 -27.81 -4.26 28.42
N THR A 37 -26.71 -4.87 27.98
CA THR A 37 -25.45 -4.96 28.71
C THR A 37 -24.36 -4.32 27.86
N GLN A 38 -23.91 -3.14 28.29
CA GLN A 38 -22.79 -2.44 27.67
C GLN A 38 -21.48 -3.08 28.10
N LEU A 39 -20.63 -3.44 27.14
CA LEU A 39 -19.39 -4.16 27.38
C LEU A 39 -18.15 -3.30 27.13
N ILE A 40 -18.27 -2.23 26.34
CA ILE A 40 -17.12 -1.41 25.96
C ILE A 40 -16.90 -0.35 27.05
N ALA A 41 -15.74 -0.41 27.72
CA ALA A 41 -15.37 0.57 28.75
C ALA A 41 -14.59 1.76 28.17
N ALA A 42 -13.77 1.53 27.12
CA ALA A 42 -12.94 2.56 26.52
C ALA A 42 -12.84 2.42 25.00
N ALA A 43 -12.67 3.53 24.28
CA ALA A 43 -12.51 3.53 22.83
C ALA A 43 -11.42 4.49 22.35
N LEU A 44 -10.47 3.99 21.56
CA LEU A 44 -9.45 4.81 20.91
C LEU A 44 -9.60 4.72 19.39
N LEU A 45 -10.03 5.81 18.76
CA LEU A 45 -10.21 5.89 17.31
C LEU A 45 -8.92 6.39 16.65
N VAL A 46 -8.21 5.53 15.91
CA VAL A 46 -6.98 5.95 15.21
C VAL A 46 -7.29 6.30 13.76
N SER A 47 -7.05 7.56 13.38
CA SER A 47 -7.25 8.08 12.02
C SER A 47 -8.68 7.87 11.51
N ASN A 48 -9.68 8.25 12.31
CA ASN A 48 -11.09 8.25 11.94
C ASN A 48 -11.88 9.19 12.85
N ASP A 49 -12.92 9.80 12.30
CA ASP A 49 -13.79 10.72 13.04
C ASP A 49 -14.78 10.00 13.97
N ALA A 50 -15.01 10.58 15.15
CA ALA A 50 -16.16 10.25 15.97
C ALA A 50 -17.47 10.75 15.32
N VAL A 51 -18.62 10.42 15.93
CA VAL A 51 -19.90 11.06 15.60
C VAL A 51 -20.05 12.26 16.51
N TYR A 52 -19.93 13.47 15.96
CA TYR A 52 -19.93 14.72 16.74
C TYR A 52 -21.30 15.37 16.88
N THR A 53 -22.27 14.99 16.04
CA THR A 53 -23.62 15.57 16.07
C THR A 53 -24.68 14.50 16.02
N ASP A 54 -25.83 14.76 16.65
CA ASP A 54 -27.01 13.91 16.57
C ASP A 54 -27.80 14.17 15.26
N GLU A 55 -28.97 13.52 15.14
CA GLU A 55 -29.84 13.66 13.97
C GLU A 55 -30.43 15.08 13.80
N SER A 56 -30.48 15.87 14.88
CA SER A 56 -30.91 17.27 14.85
C SER A 56 -29.80 18.24 14.47
N GLY A 57 -28.55 17.77 14.40
CA GLY A 57 -27.36 18.57 14.15
C GLY A 57 -26.77 19.23 15.41
N ALA A 58 -27.30 18.92 16.60
CA ALA A 58 -26.73 19.38 17.86
C ALA A 58 -25.49 18.55 18.22
N PHE A 59 -24.53 19.17 18.92
CA PHE A 59 -23.35 18.45 19.39
C PHE A 59 -23.72 17.27 20.29
N TYR A 60 -23.02 16.15 20.11
CA TYR A 60 -23.39 14.86 20.66
C TYR A 60 -22.19 14.13 21.27
N ASN A 61 -22.38 13.60 22.48
CA ASN A 61 -21.41 12.73 23.13
C ASN A 61 -21.73 11.26 22.84
N MET A 62 -21.17 10.71 21.76
CA MET A 62 -21.41 9.30 21.41
C MET A 62 -20.83 8.28 22.40
N PHE A 63 -19.90 8.69 23.27
CA PHE A 63 -19.20 7.79 24.19
C PHE A 63 -19.86 7.71 25.57
N GLY A 64 -20.77 8.63 25.91
CA GLY A 64 -21.36 8.70 27.25
C GLY A 64 -20.29 8.86 28.32
N SER A 65 -20.38 8.03 29.37
CA SER A 65 -19.41 7.97 30.47
C SER A 65 -18.14 7.16 30.18
N ARG A 66 -17.99 6.58 28.97
CA ARG A 66 -16.78 5.82 28.60
C ARG A 66 -15.58 6.73 28.42
N ASP A 67 -14.39 6.20 28.62
CA ASP A 67 -13.15 6.85 28.22
C ASP A 67 -12.99 6.81 26.70
N ALA A 68 -12.63 7.94 26.11
CA ALA A 68 -12.49 8.04 24.66
C ALA A 68 -11.27 8.86 24.24
N GLY A 69 -10.58 8.35 23.23
CA GLY A 69 -9.46 9.02 22.58
C GLY A 69 -9.61 9.06 21.07
N ILE A 70 -9.04 10.08 20.44
CA ILE A 70 -8.89 10.17 18.98
C ILE A 70 -7.43 10.41 18.65
N VAL A 71 -6.86 9.64 17.73
CA VAL A 71 -5.56 9.94 17.11
C VAL A 71 -5.83 10.60 15.76
N ALA A 72 -5.75 11.93 15.72
CA ALA A 72 -5.99 12.74 14.54
C ALA A 72 -4.68 13.10 13.85
N CYS A 73 -4.34 12.44 12.75
CA CYS A 73 -3.10 12.72 12.03
C CYS A 73 -3.17 14.09 11.35
N GLN A 74 -2.12 14.92 11.48
CA GLN A 74 -2.12 16.25 10.85
C GLN A 74 -2.20 16.19 9.32
N TYR A 75 -1.68 15.10 8.72
CA TYR A 75 -1.76 14.86 7.28
C TYR A 75 -2.66 13.66 6.97
N ASP A 76 -3.91 13.69 7.44
CA ASP A 76 -4.90 12.67 7.14
C ASP A 76 -5.60 12.88 5.78
N GLU A 77 -5.45 11.92 4.86
CA GLU A 77 -6.02 11.99 3.51
C GLU A 77 -7.56 11.96 3.48
N PHE A 78 -8.24 11.60 4.57
CA PHE A 78 -9.68 11.28 4.58
C PHE A 78 -10.50 12.00 5.66
N PHE A 79 -9.98 12.11 6.87
CA PHE A 79 -10.74 12.45 8.08
C PHE A 79 -10.29 13.77 8.71
N HIS A 80 -10.93 14.14 9.82
CA HIS A 80 -10.55 15.27 10.68
C HIS A 80 -10.71 16.63 10.02
N ARG A 81 -11.78 16.76 9.23
CA ARG A 81 -12.07 17.94 8.42
C ARG A 81 -13.52 18.35 8.61
N VAL A 82 -13.77 19.64 8.79
CA VAL A 82 -15.10 20.23 8.96
C VAL A 82 -15.51 20.95 7.68
N ALA A 83 -16.76 20.71 7.25
CA ALA A 83 -17.35 21.40 6.12
C ALA A 83 -17.46 22.91 6.40
N GLN A 84 -17.09 23.72 5.43
CA GLN A 84 -17.13 25.18 5.48
C GLN A 84 -18.35 25.71 4.71
N ALA A 85 -18.73 26.95 4.98
CA ALA A 85 -19.90 27.58 4.36
C ALA A 85 -19.77 27.72 2.82
N ASP A 86 -18.55 27.76 2.30
CA ASP A 86 -18.24 27.83 0.86
C ASP A 86 -18.23 26.45 0.17
N GLY A 87 -18.54 25.38 0.90
CA GLY A 87 -18.52 24.00 0.40
C GLY A 87 -17.14 23.33 0.42
N SER A 88 -16.08 24.04 0.82
CA SER A 88 -14.78 23.45 1.09
C SER A 88 -14.77 22.68 2.41
N ARG A 89 -13.63 22.06 2.74
CA ARG A 89 -13.38 21.48 4.05
C ARG A 89 -12.12 22.10 4.63
N SER A 90 -12.05 22.20 5.95
CA SER A 90 -10.82 22.62 6.64
C SER A 90 -9.68 21.62 6.44
N ALA A 91 -8.45 22.05 6.71
CA ALA A 91 -7.30 21.16 6.69
C ALA A 91 -7.30 20.25 7.93
N PRO A 92 -6.90 18.96 7.79
CA PRO A 92 -6.81 18.04 8.92
C PRO A 92 -5.75 18.45 9.95
N ARG A 93 -4.69 19.16 9.55
CA ARG A 93 -3.67 19.67 10.49
C ARG A 93 -4.23 20.72 11.47
N ASP A 94 -5.32 21.38 11.08
CA ASP A 94 -6.00 22.39 11.90
C ASP A 94 -7.13 21.76 12.74
N TYR A 95 -7.26 20.43 12.76
CA TYR A 95 -8.39 19.73 13.39
C TYR A 95 -8.57 20.08 14.85
N ILE A 96 -7.49 20.23 15.62
CA ILE A 96 -7.58 20.51 17.06
C ILE A 96 -8.36 21.80 17.35
N ASP A 97 -8.30 22.80 16.47
CA ASP A 97 -8.97 24.08 16.65
C ASP A 97 -10.42 24.08 16.12
N GLN A 98 -10.88 22.98 15.53
CA GLN A 98 -12.20 22.87 14.93
C GLN A 98 -13.28 22.56 15.97
N SER A 99 -14.51 23.00 15.70
CA SER A 99 -15.64 22.83 16.62
C SER A 99 -15.94 21.37 16.95
N THR A 100 -15.69 20.43 16.03
CA THR A 100 -15.86 18.99 16.28
C THR A 100 -14.84 18.45 17.27
N ALA A 101 -13.56 18.82 17.14
CA ALA A 101 -12.51 18.44 18.10
C ALA A 101 -12.76 19.07 19.47
N GLN A 102 -13.07 20.36 19.50
CA GLN A 102 -13.34 21.08 20.75
C GLN A 102 -14.60 20.55 21.45
N SER A 103 -15.67 20.25 20.70
CA SER A 103 -16.86 19.63 21.27
C SER A 103 -16.54 18.25 21.86
N PHE A 104 -15.77 17.41 21.15
CA PHE A 104 -15.34 16.12 21.67
C PHE A 104 -14.55 16.25 22.97
N LEU A 105 -13.58 17.18 23.03
CA LEU A 105 -12.79 17.44 24.23
C LEU A 105 -13.67 17.98 25.36
N HIS A 106 -14.71 18.75 25.06
CA HIS A 106 -15.74 19.23 26.00
C HIS A 106 -16.94 18.27 26.16
N PHE A 107 -16.73 16.97 25.96
CA PHE A 107 -17.72 15.92 26.24
C PHE A 107 -19.07 16.13 25.53
N GLY A 108 -19.05 16.61 24.28
CA GLY A 108 -20.23 16.81 23.44
C GLY A 108 -20.94 18.16 23.64
N GLN A 109 -20.38 19.08 24.42
CA GLN A 109 -20.94 20.43 24.58
C GLN A 109 -20.69 21.29 23.33
N ASN A 110 -21.50 22.34 23.15
CA ASN A 110 -21.21 23.37 22.16
C ASN A 110 -19.95 24.14 22.61
N PRO A 111 -18.85 24.10 21.85
CA PRO A 111 -17.58 24.71 22.27
C PRO A 111 -17.58 26.24 22.17
N GLN A 112 -18.63 26.86 21.60
CA GLN A 112 -18.69 28.30 21.47
C GLN A 112 -18.66 29.00 22.84
N GLY A 113 -17.64 29.83 23.07
CA GLY A 113 -17.45 30.56 24.33
C GLY A 113 -16.80 29.74 25.45
N LEU A 114 -16.45 28.47 25.19
CA LEU A 114 -15.63 27.67 26.10
C LEU A 114 -14.14 27.93 25.85
N GLU A 115 -13.31 27.58 26.84
CA GLU A 115 -11.85 27.59 26.68
C GLU A 115 -11.41 26.60 25.61
N THR A 116 -10.39 26.96 24.83
CA THR A 116 -9.79 26.04 23.85
C THR A 116 -9.00 24.97 24.59
N ARG A 117 -9.29 23.71 24.29
CA ARG A 117 -8.57 22.54 24.82
C ARG A 117 -7.50 22.07 23.84
N GLU A 118 -6.38 21.59 24.37
CA GLU A 118 -5.18 21.22 23.62
C GLU A 118 -5.12 19.73 23.32
N SER A 119 -4.32 19.37 22.31
CA SER A 119 -3.98 17.96 22.04
C SER A 119 -3.00 17.41 23.09
N TYR A 120 -2.91 16.09 23.21
CA TYR A 120 -2.07 15.36 24.18
C TYR A 120 -2.38 15.64 25.67
N THR A 121 -3.54 16.25 25.95
CA THR A 121 -4.03 16.47 27.31
C THR A 121 -5.25 15.58 27.56
N MET A 122 -5.22 14.79 28.64
CA MET A 122 -6.38 14.02 29.10
C MET A 122 -7.27 14.92 29.94
N TYR A 123 -8.45 15.23 29.41
CA TYR A 123 -9.49 15.95 30.13
C TYR A 123 -10.43 14.96 30.80
N THR A 124 -10.89 15.28 32.02
CA THR A 124 -11.85 14.46 32.75
C THR A 124 -13.15 15.22 33.01
N GLN A 125 -14.26 14.50 33.08
CA GLN A 125 -15.56 15.02 33.52
C GLN A 125 -16.38 13.88 34.14
N GLU A 126 -17.09 14.15 35.23
CA GLU A 126 -18.07 13.21 35.77
C GLU A 126 -19.32 13.17 34.89
N ILE A 127 -19.69 11.97 34.41
CA ILE A 127 -20.87 11.70 33.60
C ILE A 127 -21.51 10.43 34.15
N ASP A 128 -22.81 10.49 34.47
CA ASP A 128 -23.58 9.36 35.02
C ASP A 128 -22.91 8.69 36.25
N GLY A 129 -22.23 9.49 37.09
CA GLY A 129 -21.54 9.04 38.29
C GLY A 129 -20.20 8.33 38.04
N GLN A 130 -19.67 8.41 36.82
CA GLN A 130 -18.35 7.88 36.44
C GLN A 130 -17.47 9.00 35.91
N GLU A 131 -16.19 9.00 36.27
CA GLU A 131 -15.21 9.89 35.65
C GLU A 131 -14.89 9.38 34.24
N ALA A 132 -15.08 10.22 33.24
CA ALA A 132 -14.80 9.91 31.84
C ALA A 132 -13.61 10.73 31.33
N ILE A 133 -12.74 10.12 30.52
CA ILE A 133 -11.58 10.73 29.89
C ILE A 133 -11.87 11.12 28.43
N ARG A 134 -11.40 12.30 28.00
CA ARG A 134 -11.31 12.71 26.59
C ARG A 134 -9.90 13.17 26.26
N VAL A 135 -9.33 12.62 25.19
CA VAL A 135 -8.01 13.02 24.68
C VAL A 135 -7.97 13.02 23.16
N ILE A 136 -7.32 14.01 22.58
CA ILE A 136 -6.95 14.00 21.15
C ILE A 136 -5.43 13.96 21.07
N TYR A 137 -4.88 12.93 20.42
CA TYR A 137 -3.48 12.87 20.03
C TYR A 137 -3.36 13.38 18.59
N ASN A 138 -2.49 14.36 18.34
CA ASN A 138 -2.37 14.98 17.01
C ASN A 138 -0.95 14.86 16.43
N PRO A 139 -0.54 13.67 15.95
CA PRO A 139 0.81 13.45 15.44
C PRO A 139 1.01 14.07 14.05
N ASP A 140 2.20 14.62 13.82
CA ASP A 140 2.63 15.20 12.55
C ASP A 140 3.04 14.10 11.53
N ILE A 141 2.05 13.31 11.11
CA ILE A 141 2.24 12.13 10.27
C ILE A 141 1.08 11.98 9.28
N THR A 142 1.26 11.11 8.27
CA THR A 142 0.19 10.78 7.32
C THR A 142 -0.74 9.69 7.84
N HIS A 143 -1.95 9.58 7.27
CA HIS A 143 -2.91 8.54 7.63
C HIS A 143 -2.33 7.11 7.64
N PRO A 144 -1.62 6.64 6.59
CA PRO A 144 -1.08 5.28 6.59
C PRO A 144 0.11 5.11 7.55
N TRP A 145 0.74 6.18 8.06
CA TRP A 145 1.85 6.03 9.01
C TRP A 145 1.35 5.70 10.43
N ALA A 146 0.11 6.07 10.77
CA ALA A 146 -0.43 5.90 12.11
C ALA A 146 -0.39 4.45 12.62
N HIS A 147 -0.74 3.46 11.78
CA HIS A 147 -0.71 2.04 12.15
C HIS A 147 0.70 1.43 12.23
N PHE A 148 1.75 2.21 11.93
CA PHE A 148 3.14 1.80 11.96
C PHE A 148 4.03 2.84 12.66
N SER A 149 3.44 3.68 13.51
CA SER A 149 4.11 4.79 14.19
C SER A 149 4.44 4.43 15.64
N LYS A 150 5.70 4.64 16.04
CA LYS A 150 6.12 4.55 17.45
C LYS A 150 5.28 5.47 18.33
N GLN A 151 5.08 6.71 17.87
CA GLN A 151 4.37 7.74 18.64
C GLN A 151 2.91 7.35 18.88
N VAL A 152 2.23 6.82 17.86
CA VAL A 152 0.82 6.39 18.01
C VAL A 152 0.71 5.20 18.95
N VAL A 153 1.67 4.27 18.94
CA VAL A 153 1.70 3.17 19.92
C VAL A 153 1.92 3.71 21.33
N THR A 154 2.82 4.68 21.53
CA THR A 154 3.02 5.33 22.83
C THR A 154 1.71 5.96 23.34
N SER A 155 1.04 6.76 22.50
CA SER A 155 -0.26 7.36 22.84
C SER A 155 -1.35 6.32 23.11
N SER A 156 -1.34 5.20 22.39
CA SER A 156 -2.33 4.14 22.59
C SER A 156 -2.12 3.42 23.93
N VAL A 157 -0.87 3.14 24.30
CA VAL A 157 -0.54 2.54 25.59
C VAL A 157 -0.89 3.51 26.72
N GLU A 158 -0.50 4.77 26.60
CA GLU A 158 -0.82 5.82 27.58
C GLU A 158 -2.33 5.94 27.82
N PHE A 159 -3.13 5.99 26.75
CA PHE A 159 -4.59 6.05 26.86
C PHE A 159 -5.19 4.83 27.55
N PHE A 160 -4.82 3.61 27.12
CA PHE A 160 -5.42 2.40 27.70
C PHE A 160 -4.91 2.11 29.12
N ASP A 161 -3.69 2.53 29.47
CA ASP A 161 -3.21 2.48 30.85
C ASP A 161 -4.02 3.42 31.75
N ALA A 162 -4.36 4.63 31.28
CA ALA A 162 -5.21 5.56 32.02
C ALA A 162 -6.66 5.06 32.13
N ALA A 163 -7.24 4.56 31.04
CA ALA A 163 -8.64 4.18 30.96
C ALA A 163 -8.96 2.83 31.63
N LEU A 164 -8.08 1.84 31.51
CA LEU A 164 -8.36 0.46 31.92
C LEU A 164 -7.41 -0.07 32.99
N GLY A 165 -6.23 0.57 33.13
CA GLY A 165 -5.13 0.07 33.92
C GLY A 165 -4.49 -1.19 33.35
N ALA A 166 -3.18 -1.35 33.55
CA ALA A 166 -2.46 -2.58 33.26
C ALA A 166 -1.98 -3.24 34.56
N PRO A 167 -2.18 -4.55 34.76
CA PRO A 167 -1.60 -5.26 35.92
C PRO A 167 -0.08 -5.19 35.95
N ASN A 168 0.55 -5.12 34.78
CA ASN A 168 2.00 -4.99 34.60
C ASN A 168 2.25 -3.87 33.57
N PRO A 169 2.21 -2.59 33.97
CA PRO A 169 2.38 -1.48 33.05
C PRO A 169 3.79 -1.49 32.47
N ILE A 170 3.89 -1.14 31.19
CA ILE A 170 5.16 -0.99 30.47
C ILE A 170 5.15 0.40 29.86
N ASP A 171 6.27 1.12 29.99
CA ASP A 171 6.43 2.42 29.34
C ASP A 171 6.11 2.32 27.84
N GLY A 172 5.24 3.19 27.35
CA GLY A 172 4.79 3.19 25.95
C GLY A 172 5.94 3.30 24.94
N ASN A 173 7.12 3.80 25.32
CA ASN A 173 8.32 3.84 24.47
C ASN A 173 9.09 2.52 24.39
N ASN A 174 8.82 1.56 25.27
CA ASN A 174 9.44 0.24 25.28
C ASN A 174 8.76 -0.71 24.28
N GLN A 175 9.04 -0.51 22.99
CA GLN A 175 8.33 -1.16 21.88
C GLN A 175 9.21 -2.16 21.12
N ILE A 176 9.04 -3.46 21.39
CA ILE A 176 9.81 -4.52 20.72
C ILE A 176 9.41 -4.75 19.24
N TRP A 177 8.21 -4.33 18.84
CA TRP A 177 7.66 -4.65 17.52
C TRP A 177 8.48 -4.06 16.36
N GLN A 178 9.27 -3.01 16.58
CA GLN A 178 10.14 -2.43 15.55
C GLN A 178 11.28 -3.37 15.16
N ILE A 179 11.81 -4.13 16.13
CA ILE A 179 12.80 -5.18 15.85
C ILE A 179 12.14 -6.29 15.03
N LYS A 180 10.92 -6.70 15.40
CA LYS A 180 10.11 -7.63 14.60
C LYS A 180 9.91 -7.11 13.16
N ALA A 181 9.57 -5.83 12.99
CA ALA A 181 9.41 -5.21 11.68
C ALA A 181 10.71 -5.25 10.85
N ALA A 182 11.87 -5.02 11.46
CA ALA A 182 13.17 -5.12 10.79
C ALA A 182 13.45 -6.54 10.29
N PHE A 183 13.19 -7.57 11.09
CA PHE A 183 13.35 -8.97 10.68
C PHE A 183 12.31 -9.41 9.64
N ASN A 184 11.07 -8.92 9.75
CA ASN A 184 10.05 -9.13 8.73
C ASN A 184 10.47 -8.52 7.37
N ALA A 185 11.09 -7.33 7.39
CA ALA A 185 11.65 -6.69 6.20
C ALA A 185 12.85 -7.45 5.63
N LEU A 186 13.74 -7.96 6.48
CA LEU A 186 14.82 -8.85 6.06
C LEU A 186 14.27 -10.12 5.38
N GLY A 187 13.18 -10.67 5.91
CA GLY A 187 12.50 -11.80 5.31
C GLY A 187 11.90 -11.48 3.93
N LEU A 188 11.36 -10.27 3.71
CA LEU A 188 10.95 -9.83 2.36
C LEU A 188 12.11 -9.88 1.35
N VAL A 189 13.30 -9.41 1.76
CA VAL A 189 14.52 -9.50 0.94
C VAL A 189 14.87 -10.97 0.68
N GLY A 190 14.82 -11.81 1.72
CA GLY A 190 15.07 -13.25 1.64
C GLY A 190 14.14 -13.97 0.65
N VAL A 191 12.84 -13.64 0.65
CA VAL A 191 11.87 -14.22 -0.30
C VAL A 191 12.22 -13.83 -1.73
N MET A 192 12.59 -12.57 -2.01
CA MET A 192 12.98 -12.16 -3.36
C MET A 192 14.31 -12.77 -3.81
N MET A 193 15.27 -12.95 -2.89
CA MET A 193 16.51 -13.69 -3.15
C MET A 193 16.20 -15.15 -3.47
N PHE A 194 15.30 -15.79 -2.72
CA PHE A 194 14.84 -17.16 -2.98
C PHE A 194 14.21 -17.27 -4.37
N VAL A 195 13.30 -16.36 -4.73
CA VAL A 195 12.66 -16.33 -6.06
C VAL A 195 13.70 -16.34 -7.18
N VAL A 196 14.74 -15.50 -7.09
CA VAL A 196 15.79 -15.42 -8.11
C VAL A 196 16.65 -16.69 -8.12
N SER A 197 17.20 -17.06 -6.97
CA SER A 197 18.11 -18.20 -6.84
C SER A 197 17.44 -19.52 -7.21
N PHE A 198 16.22 -19.74 -6.73
CA PHE A 198 15.47 -20.96 -7.00
C PHE A 198 15.12 -21.09 -8.48
N ALA A 199 14.68 -20.01 -9.14
CA ALA A 199 14.47 -20.02 -10.59
C ALA A 199 15.75 -20.36 -11.37
N VAL A 200 16.90 -19.76 -11.00
CA VAL A 200 18.19 -20.04 -11.65
C VAL A 200 18.62 -21.50 -11.44
N VAL A 201 18.43 -22.05 -10.24
CA VAL A 201 18.70 -23.47 -9.95
C VAL A 201 17.80 -24.38 -10.77
N LEU A 202 16.49 -24.12 -10.79
CA LEU A 202 15.53 -24.94 -11.54
C LEU A 202 15.80 -24.95 -13.03
N VAL A 203 16.20 -23.81 -13.62
CA VAL A 203 16.61 -23.76 -15.04
C VAL A 203 17.83 -24.65 -15.33
N GLY A 204 18.66 -24.97 -14.34
CA GLY A 204 19.74 -25.94 -14.46
C GLY A 204 19.31 -27.41 -14.45
N THR A 205 18.04 -27.70 -14.12
CA THR A 205 17.52 -29.08 -14.03
C THR A 205 17.00 -29.60 -15.38
N ARG A 206 16.95 -30.92 -15.56
CA ARG A 206 16.54 -31.56 -16.82
C ARG A 206 15.19 -31.04 -17.38
N PRO A 207 14.12 -30.84 -16.59
CA PRO A 207 12.84 -30.36 -17.11
C PRO A 207 12.89 -28.96 -17.72
N PHE A 208 13.78 -28.08 -17.22
CA PHE A 208 13.83 -26.67 -17.60
C PHE A 208 15.14 -26.26 -18.31
N ALA A 209 16.06 -27.20 -18.53
CA ALA A 209 17.35 -26.93 -19.19
C ALA A 209 17.19 -26.26 -20.56
N ALA A 210 16.10 -26.53 -21.29
CA ALA A 210 15.78 -25.88 -22.56
C ALA A 210 15.51 -24.36 -22.46
N LEU A 211 15.31 -23.84 -21.24
CA LEU A 211 15.13 -22.41 -20.95
C LEU A 211 16.43 -21.73 -20.52
N LYS A 212 17.52 -22.48 -20.33
CA LYS A 212 18.80 -21.94 -19.91
C LYS A 212 19.48 -21.26 -21.11
N ALA A 213 20.01 -20.06 -20.89
CA ALA A 213 20.89 -19.46 -21.87
C ALA A 213 22.22 -20.24 -21.92
N GLU A 214 22.75 -20.47 -23.12
CA GLU A 214 24.04 -21.16 -23.31
C GLU A 214 25.17 -20.48 -22.51
N THR A 215 25.18 -19.14 -22.55
CA THR A 215 26.05 -18.30 -21.73
C THR A 215 25.23 -17.17 -21.11
N PRO A 216 25.68 -16.59 -19.97
CA PRO A 216 25.00 -15.45 -19.38
C PRO A 216 24.88 -14.30 -20.38
N VAL A 217 23.65 -13.82 -20.60
CA VAL A 217 23.38 -12.75 -21.58
C VAL A 217 24.15 -11.50 -21.19
N GLN A 218 24.86 -10.94 -22.17
CA GLN A 218 25.62 -9.70 -22.06
C GLN A 218 24.79 -8.53 -22.62
N PRO A 219 25.03 -7.29 -22.17
CA PRO A 219 24.40 -6.12 -22.76
C PRO A 219 24.74 -6.02 -24.26
N ALA A 220 23.81 -5.52 -25.06
CA ALA A 220 24.10 -5.09 -26.43
C ALA A 220 25.09 -3.90 -26.43
N PRO A 221 25.77 -3.63 -27.56
CA PRO A 221 26.64 -2.46 -27.68
C PRO A 221 25.94 -1.15 -27.30
N ALA A 222 26.71 -0.18 -26.82
CA ALA A 222 26.19 1.13 -26.44
C ALA A 222 25.38 1.78 -27.56
N LEU A 223 24.22 2.36 -27.22
CA LEU A 223 23.34 3.00 -28.20
C LEU A 223 23.97 4.27 -28.78
N THR A 224 23.79 4.46 -30.09
CA THR A 224 24.19 5.66 -30.84
C THR A 224 23.02 6.23 -31.65
N GLY A 225 23.15 7.48 -32.09
CA GLY A 225 22.20 8.14 -32.99
C GLY A 225 20.73 8.03 -32.54
N LYS A 226 19.86 7.65 -33.49
CA LYS A 226 18.40 7.54 -33.27
C LYS A 226 18.02 6.59 -32.14
N ALA A 227 18.77 5.50 -31.92
CA ALA A 227 18.45 4.53 -30.88
C ALA A 227 18.67 5.11 -29.47
N LYS A 228 19.77 5.85 -29.27
CA LYS A 228 20.03 6.56 -28.01
C LYS A 228 18.97 7.61 -27.73
N THR A 229 18.60 8.41 -28.73
CA THR A 229 17.53 9.40 -28.62
C THR A 229 16.19 8.73 -28.27
N TRP A 230 15.86 7.63 -28.95
CA TRP A 230 14.62 6.91 -28.70
C TRP A 230 14.53 6.33 -27.30
N PHE A 231 15.62 5.79 -26.74
CA PHE A 231 15.65 5.30 -25.37
C PHE A 231 15.22 6.36 -24.35
N TRP A 232 15.80 7.57 -24.42
CA TRP A 232 15.45 8.66 -23.51
C TRP A 232 14.04 9.19 -23.78
N LEU A 233 13.69 9.40 -25.06
CA LEU A 233 12.36 9.90 -25.44
C LEU A 233 11.24 8.94 -25.01
N SER A 234 11.39 7.64 -25.27
CA SER A 234 10.40 6.64 -24.88
C SER A 234 10.26 6.51 -23.36
N GLY A 235 11.36 6.65 -22.60
CA GLY A 235 11.30 6.72 -21.14
C GLY A 235 10.48 7.92 -20.63
N ILE A 236 10.67 9.10 -21.22
CA ILE A 236 9.88 10.30 -20.91
C ILE A 236 8.41 10.08 -21.28
N LEU A 237 8.13 9.59 -22.50
CA LEU A 237 6.76 9.33 -22.95
C LEU A 237 6.04 8.32 -22.05
N ALA A 238 6.70 7.21 -21.70
CA ALA A 238 6.16 6.22 -20.78
C ALA A 238 5.88 6.82 -19.39
N SER A 239 6.78 7.67 -18.91
CA SER A 239 6.64 8.33 -17.61
C SER A 239 5.47 9.30 -17.58
N VAL A 240 5.36 10.15 -18.60
CA VAL A 240 4.24 11.10 -18.75
C VAL A 240 2.92 10.36 -18.91
N PHE A 241 2.88 9.30 -19.75
CA PHE A 241 1.68 8.49 -19.91
C PHE A 241 1.24 7.86 -18.58
N SER A 242 2.18 7.24 -17.86
CA SER A 242 1.91 6.64 -16.55
C SER A 242 1.36 7.66 -15.56
N PHE A 243 1.94 8.86 -15.50
CA PHE A 243 1.48 9.97 -14.66
C PHE A 243 0.06 10.40 -15.04
N VAL A 244 -0.19 10.61 -16.33
CA VAL A 244 -1.48 11.08 -16.82
C VAL A 244 -2.59 10.07 -16.53
N VAL A 245 -2.36 8.78 -16.83
CA VAL A 245 -3.34 7.72 -16.58
C VAL A 245 -3.61 7.57 -15.09
N TYR A 246 -2.59 7.65 -14.23
CA TYR A 246 -2.79 7.50 -12.79
C TYR A 246 -3.57 8.69 -12.19
N MET A 247 -3.11 9.91 -12.44
CA MET A 247 -3.70 11.11 -11.82
C MET A 247 -5.05 11.47 -12.44
N PHE A 248 -5.15 11.57 -13.76
CA PHE A 248 -6.37 12.02 -14.43
C PHE A 248 -7.33 10.87 -14.77
N GLY A 249 -6.83 9.63 -14.83
CA GLY A 249 -7.65 8.44 -15.04
C GLY A 249 -8.42 8.01 -13.79
N TYR A 250 -8.04 8.50 -12.59
CA TYR A 250 -8.67 8.11 -11.32
C TYR A 250 -10.19 8.15 -11.34
N ARG A 251 -10.79 9.27 -11.75
CA ARG A 251 -12.26 9.42 -11.78
C ARG A 251 -12.97 8.38 -12.67
N TYR A 252 -12.30 7.88 -13.71
CA TYR A 252 -12.87 6.93 -14.66
C TYR A 252 -12.66 5.50 -14.18
N ILE A 253 -11.44 5.17 -13.78
CA ILE A 253 -11.09 3.82 -13.31
C ILE A 253 -11.81 3.53 -11.99
N ASN A 254 -12.00 4.53 -11.12
CA ASN A 254 -12.71 4.36 -9.85
C ASN A 254 -14.20 4.02 -10.04
N LYS A 255 -14.84 4.44 -11.16
CA LYS A 255 -16.21 4.00 -11.48
C LYS A 255 -16.27 2.51 -11.78
N LEU A 256 -15.25 1.97 -12.46
CA LEU A 256 -15.13 0.53 -12.66
C LEU A 256 -14.81 -0.18 -11.33
N ALA A 257 -13.94 0.40 -10.51
CA ALA A 257 -13.59 -0.13 -9.19
C ALA A 257 -14.80 -0.24 -8.25
N ALA A 258 -15.82 0.60 -8.42
CA ALA A 258 -17.05 0.57 -7.63
C ALA A 258 -17.95 -0.66 -7.90
N VAL A 259 -17.81 -1.31 -9.07
CA VAL A 259 -18.59 -2.51 -9.43
C VAL A 259 -17.74 -3.79 -9.39
N MET A 260 -16.46 -3.66 -9.01
CA MET A 260 -15.52 -4.78 -8.91
C MET A 260 -15.29 -5.12 -7.43
N PRO A 261 -15.03 -6.40 -7.08
CA PRO A 261 -14.96 -6.82 -5.68
C PRO A 261 -13.85 -6.14 -4.85
N GLN A 262 -12.77 -5.69 -5.50
CA GLN A 262 -11.63 -5.06 -4.82
C GLN A 262 -11.19 -3.79 -5.55
N ALA A 263 -11.45 -2.63 -4.95
CA ALA A 263 -11.21 -1.34 -5.59
C ALA A 263 -9.72 -1.08 -5.87
N GLY A 264 -8.84 -1.37 -4.91
CA GLY A 264 -7.38 -1.16 -5.02
C GLY A 264 -6.76 -1.96 -6.18
N PRO A 265 -6.89 -3.31 -6.20
CA PRO A 265 -6.42 -4.14 -7.32
C PRO A 265 -7.05 -3.77 -8.66
N THR A 266 -8.31 -3.33 -8.69
CA THR A 266 -8.93 -2.84 -9.92
C THR A 266 -8.20 -1.61 -10.44
N PHE A 267 -7.99 -0.61 -9.59
CA PHE A 267 -7.34 0.64 -9.97
C PHE A 267 -5.89 0.41 -10.42
N ILE A 268 -5.09 -0.24 -9.58
CA ILE A 268 -3.67 -0.51 -9.86
C ILE A 268 -3.53 -1.45 -11.06
N GLY A 269 -4.38 -2.48 -11.17
CA GLY A 269 -4.38 -3.40 -12.30
C GLY A 269 -4.66 -2.71 -13.63
N VAL A 270 -5.72 -1.90 -13.72
CA VAL A 270 -6.06 -1.17 -14.96
C VAL A 270 -4.97 -0.18 -15.36
N TRP A 271 -4.41 0.55 -14.40
CA TRP A 271 -3.28 1.44 -14.63
C TRP A 271 -2.05 0.67 -15.13
N ALA A 272 -1.69 -0.42 -14.47
CA ALA A 272 -0.57 -1.28 -14.86
C ALA A 272 -0.77 -1.84 -16.27
N ALA A 273 -1.94 -2.41 -16.57
CA ALA A 273 -2.24 -2.96 -17.90
C ALA A 273 -2.12 -1.88 -19.00
N SER A 274 -2.63 -0.68 -18.73
CA SER A 274 -2.53 0.46 -19.65
C SER A 274 -1.06 0.85 -19.91
N CYS A 275 -0.24 0.92 -18.86
CA CYS A 275 1.20 1.20 -19.00
C CYS A 275 1.94 0.09 -19.77
N GLY A 276 1.58 -1.18 -19.54
CA GLY A 276 2.18 -2.31 -20.26
C GLY A 276 1.83 -2.33 -21.74
N LEU A 277 0.57 -2.06 -22.09
CA LEU A 277 0.14 -1.91 -23.49
C LEU A 277 0.83 -0.72 -24.16
N PHE A 278 0.97 0.40 -23.46
CA PHE A 278 1.70 1.57 -23.97
C PHE A 278 3.20 1.27 -24.15
N ALA A 279 3.82 0.50 -23.27
CA ALA A 279 5.21 0.05 -23.44
C ALA A 279 5.38 -0.79 -24.71
N LEU A 280 4.44 -1.70 -25.02
CA LEU A 280 4.45 -2.45 -26.28
C LEU A 280 4.32 -1.55 -27.50
N LEU A 281 3.45 -0.53 -27.43
CA LEU A 281 3.32 0.47 -28.48
C LEU A 281 4.64 1.24 -28.69
N LEU A 282 5.30 1.67 -27.62
CA LEU A 282 6.60 2.36 -27.70
C LEU A 282 7.70 1.47 -28.28
N ILE A 283 7.71 0.18 -27.94
CA ILE A 283 8.64 -0.79 -28.56
C ILE A 283 8.40 -0.88 -30.08
N TYR A 284 7.14 -0.99 -30.50
CA TYR A 284 6.77 -1.05 -31.91
C TYR A 284 7.17 0.23 -32.68
N LEU A 285 6.81 1.40 -32.14
CA LEU A 285 7.17 2.70 -32.73
C LEU A 285 8.68 2.91 -32.76
N GLY A 286 9.39 2.44 -31.72
CA GLY A 286 10.85 2.48 -31.65
C GLY A 286 11.52 1.68 -32.73
N GLY A 287 11.03 0.46 -33.01
CA GLY A 287 11.52 -0.36 -34.11
C GLY A 287 11.41 0.36 -35.46
N LYS A 288 10.29 1.06 -35.69
CA LYS A 288 10.10 1.88 -36.91
C LYS A 288 11.02 3.10 -36.95
N PHE A 289 11.12 3.85 -35.85
CA PHE A 289 11.90 5.09 -35.78
C PHE A 289 13.41 4.84 -35.93
N THR A 290 13.91 3.77 -35.32
CA THR A 290 15.33 3.41 -35.30
C THR A 290 15.76 2.58 -36.49
N GLY A 291 14.82 2.02 -37.26
CA GLY A 291 15.09 1.06 -38.34
C GLY A 291 15.52 -0.33 -37.83
N GLN A 292 15.36 -0.60 -36.54
CA GLN A 292 15.73 -1.87 -35.89
C GLN A 292 14.54 -2.85 -35.77
N SER A 293 13.61 -2.82 -36.71
CA SER A 293 12.51 -3.78 -36.76
C SER A 293 13.04 -5.21 -36.95
N GLY A 294 12.45 -6.19 -36.24
CA GLY A 294 12.77 -7.61 -36.43
C GLY A 294 13.76 -8.27 -35.46
N GLN A 295 14.23 -7.58 -34.40
CA GLN A 295 15.14 -8.16 -33.38
C GLN A 295 14.48 -9.12 -32.38
N ALA A 296 13.20 -9.49 -32.56
CA ALA A 296 12.47 -10.33 -31.61
C ALA A 296 13.14 -11.69 -31.38
N ALA A 297 13.75 -12.28 -32.41
CA ALA A 297 14.47 -13.55 -32.31
C ALA A 297 15.82 -13.41 -31.58
N THR A 298 16.57 -12.35 -31.85
CA THR A 298 17.89 -12.13 -31.25
C THR A 298 17.78 -11.76 -29.77
N ASN A 299 16.67 -11.15 -29.36
CA ASN A 299 16.50 -10.55 -28.03
C ASN A 299 15.54 -11.36 -27.13
N GLY A 300 15.27 -12.62 -27.49
CA GLY A 300 14.54 -13.59 -26.63
C GLY A 300 13.01 -13.46 -26.63
N VAL A 301 12.44 -12.50 -27.37
CA VAL A 301 10.99 -12.30 -27.47
C VAL A 301 10.35 -13.42 -28.30
N LYS A 302 11.00 -13.86 -29.39
CA LYS A 302 10.53 -15.02 -30.15
C LYS A 302 10.84 -16.29 -29.36
N ILE A 303 9.80 -16.98 -28.93
CA ILE A 303 9.88 -18.22 -28.15
C ILE A 303 8.99 -19.29 -28.78
N SER A 304 9.41 -20.56 -28.73
CA SER A 304 8.57 -21.66 -29.19
C SER A 304 7.39 -21.88 -28.22
N PRO A 305 6.23 -22.38 -28.67
CA PRO A 305 5.10 -22.69 -27.78
C PRO A 305 5.48 -23.64 -26.65
N LYS A 306 6.35 -24.63 -26.93
CA LYS A 306 6.90 -25.55 -25.93
C LYS A 306 7.69 -24.82 -24.84
N ASN A 307 8.63 -23.94 -25.23
CA ASN A 307 9.43 -23.21 -24.26
C ASN A 307 8.59 -22.17 -23.50
N LEU A 308 7.58 -21.58 -24.13
CA LEU A 308 6.63 -20.71 -23.44
C LEU A 308 5.85 -21.49 -22.37
N GLY A 309 5.34 -22.68 -22.68
CA GLY A 309 4.69 -23.56 -21.72
C GLY A 309 5.60 -23.91 -20.53
N LEU A 310 6.85 -24.32 -20.80
CA LEU A 310 7.84 -24.56 -19.75
C LEU A 310 8.14 -23.32 -18.91
N THR A 311 8.13 -22.13 -19.52
CA THR A 311 8.32 -20.86 -18.82
C THR A 311 7.20 -20.60 -17.83
N VAL A 312 5.95 -20.84 -18.23
CA VAL A 312 4.78 -20.71 -17.35
C VAL A 312 4.85 -21.71 -16.19
N VAL A 313 5.16 -22.98 -16.47
CA VAL A 313 5.30 -24.01 -15.44
C VAL A 313 6.40 -23.66 -14.44
N LEU A 314 7.56 -23.19 -14.92
CA LEU A 314 8.65 -22.74 -14.06
C LEU A 314 8.24 -21.54 -13.21
N ALA A 315 7.60 -20.53 -13.82
CA ALA A 315 7.15 -19.34 -13.10
C ALA A 315 6.17 -19.68 -11.99
N LEU A 316 5.19 -20.55 -12.26
CA LEU A 316 4.24 -21.06 -11.27
C LEU A 316 4.95 -21.83 -10.17
N THR A 317 5.89 -22.73 -10.51
CA THR A 317 6.66 -23.50 -9.53
C THR A 317 7.42 -22.58 -8.57
N VAL A 318 8.08 -21.55 -9.10
CA VAL A 318 8.84 -20.57 -8.30
C VAL A 318 7.91 -19.74 -7.42
N ALA A 319 6.83 -19.19 -7.97
CA ALA A 319 5.89 -18.35 -7.23
C ALA A 319 5.17 -19.14 -6.12
N LEU A 320 4.71 -20.36 -6.42
CA LEU A 320 4.08 -21.25 -5.44
C LEU A 320 5.05 -21.69 -4.35
N SER A 321 6.32 -21.97 -4.70
CA SER A 321 7.33 -22.33 -3.70
C SER A 321 7.66 -21.13 -2.80
N ALA A 322 7.75 -19.92 -3.36
CA ALA A 322 7.98 -18.71 -2.59
C ALA A 322 6.82 -18.44 -1.62
N TYR A 323 5.57 -18.56 -2.07
CA TYR A 323 4.41 -18.47 -1.17
C TYR A 323 4.32 -19.64 -0.19
N GLY A 324 4.77 -20.84 -0.58
CA GLY A 324 4.92 -21.97 0.33
C GLY A 324 5.76 -21.61 1.55
N LEU A 325 6.87 -20.88 1.37
CA LEU A 325 7.65 -20.36 2.49
C LEU A 325 6.88 -19.37 3.37
N VAL A 326 6.03 -18.52 2.77
CA VAL A 326 5.13 -17.61 3.51
C VAL A 326 4.14 -18.39 4.37
N PHE A 327 3.50 -19.42 3.81
CA PHE A 327 2.57 -20.29 4.55
C PHE A 327 3.27 -21.10 5.63
N LEU A 328 4.48 -21.61 5.38
CA LEU A 328 5.27 -22.32 6.39
C LEU A 328 5.67 -21.37 7.53
N ALA A 329 6.05 -20.12 7.22
CA ALA A 329 6.38 -19.12 8.23
C ALA A 329 5.19 -18.78 9.13
N ASP A 330 4.01 -18.60 8.53
CA ASP A 330 2.77 -18.35 9.27
C ASP A 330 2.37 -19.57 10.12
N TYR A 331 2.46 -20.77 9.55
CA TYR A 331 2.06 -22.00 10.23
C TYR A 331 2.95 -22.29 11.46
N PHE A 332 4.27 -22.34 11.27
CA PHE A 332 5.23 -22.75 12.31
C PHE A 332 5.61 -21.62 13.27
N PHE A 333 5.67 -20.37 12.80
CA PHE A 333 6.21 -19.25 13.58
C PHE A 333 5.20 -18.13 13.86
N LYS A 334 3.98 -18.22 13.31
CA LYS A 334 2.97 -17.14 13.38
C LYS A 334 3.56 -15.80 12.90
N ALA A 335 4.41 -15.89 11.89
CA ALA A 335 5.15 -14.78 11.32
C ALA A 335 4.82 -14.63 9.83
N ASP A 336 5.00 -13.41 9.34
CA ASP A 336 4.85 -13.07 7.93
C ASP A 336 5.97 -12.11 7.52
N PHE A 337 6.03 -11.79 6.23
CA PHE A 337 7.06 -10.89 5.71
C PHE A 337 6.41 -9.57 5.36
N ARG A 338 6.76 -8.51 6.10
CA ARG A 338 6.18 -7.19 5.89
C ARG A 338 7.09 -6.06 6.34
N LEU A 339 6.86 -4.90 5.75
CA LEU A 339 7.34 -3.62 6.24
C LEU A 339 6.28 -2.57 5.89
N TRP A 340 5.65 -1.97 6.90
CA TRP A 340 4.61 -0.96 6.73
C TRP A 340 3.51 -1.44 5.76
N VAL A 341 3.38 -0.82 4.59
CA VAL A 341 2.37 -1.11 3.55
C VAL A 341 2.77 -2.22 2.56
N ILE A 342 3.95 -2.82 2.71
CA ILE A 342 4.41 -3.94 1.87
C ILE A 342 4.29 -5.22 2.66
N THR A 343 3.48 -6.18 2.19
CA THR A 343 3.18 -7.41 2.95
C THR A 343 3.04 -8.63 2.05
N LEU A 344 3.81 -9.68 2.33
CA LEU A 344 3.57 -11.05 1.89
C LEU A 344 3.13 -11.87 3.11
N LYS A 345 1.84 -12.25 3.13
CA LYS A 345 1.23 -12.99 4.22
C LYS A 345 0.47 -14.21 3.71
N ALA A 346 0.27 -15.18 4.60
CA ALA A 346 -0.64 -16.28 4.34
C ALA A 346 -2.07 -15.75 4.14
N PHE A 347 -2.86 -16.46 3.34
CA PHE A 347 -4.23 -16.09 3.02
C PHE A 347 -5.10 -17.34 2.88
N THR A 348 -6.40 -17.14 3.01
CA THR A 348 -7.41 -18.17 2.91
C THR A 348 -7.85 -18.38 1.45
N VAL A 349 -8.38 -19.58 1.16
CA VAL A 349 -8.71 -20.01 -0.21
C VAL A 349 -9.70 -19.10 -0.94
N ASP A 350 -10.53 -18.34 -0.21
CA ASP A 350 -11.46 -17.33 -0.74
C ASP A 350 -10.76 -16.22 -1.52
N LYS A 351 -9.44 -16.04 -1.39
CA LYS A 351 -8.68 -15.06 -2.18
C LYS A 351 -8.34 -15.54 -3.59
N LEU A 352 -8.36 -16.85 -3.86
CA LEU A 352 -7.97 -17.39 -5.17
C LEU A 352 -8.82 -16.86 -6.34
N PRO A 353 -10.17 -16.77 -6.26
CA PRO A 353 -10.97 -16.21 -7.34
C PRO A 353 -10.59 -14.76 -7.68
N TYR A 354 -10.34 -13.92 -6.68
CA TYR A 354 -9.93 -12.53 -6.89
C TYR A 354 -8.52 -12.45 -7.49
N ILE A 355 -7.59 -13.27 -7.02
CA ILE A 355 -6.23 -13.34 -7.59
C ILE A 355 -6.31 -13.69 -9.08
N LEU A 356 -7.12 -14.69 -9.45
CA LEU A 356 -7.30 -15.09 -10.85
C LEU A 356 -8.01 -14.01 -11.69
N LEU A 357 -8.98 -13.30 -11.10
CA LEU A 357 -9.67 -12.17 -11.76
C LEU A 357 -8.70 -11.03 -12.10
N TYR A 358 -7.80 -10.69 -11.17
CA TYR A 358 -6.90 -9.54 -11.34
C TYR A 358 -5.55 -9.88 -11.99
N LEU A 359 -5.12 -11.14 -11.98
CA LEU A 359 -3.85 -11.59 -12.57
C LEU A 359 -3.63 -11.14 -14.03
N PRO A 360 -4.63 -11.19 -14.95
CA PRO A 360 -4.44 -10.74 -16.32
C PRO A 360 -3.95 -9.29 -16.45
N PHE A 361 -4.43 -8.39 -15.60
CA PHE A 361 -3.99 -6.99 -15.61
C PHE A 361 -2.52 -6.85 -15.25
N PHE A 362 -2.06 -7.60 -14.24
CA PHE A 362 -0.66 -7.61 -13.84
C PHE A 362 0.24 -8.31 -14.87
N LEU A 363 -0.23 -9.38 -15.52
CA LEU A 363 0.48 -10.00 -16.64
C LEU A 363 0.68 -9.03 -17.80
N LEU A 364 -0.36 -8.26 -18.14
CA LEU A 364 -0.32 -7.21 -19.16
C LEU A 364 0.67 -6.09 -18.85
N TYR A 365 1.12 -5.95 -17.60
CA TYR A 365 2.19 -5.02 -17.23
C TYR A 365 3.56 -5.68 -17.13
N TYR A 366 3.70 -6.69 -16.25
CA TYR A 366 5.01 -7.21 -15.88
C TYR A 366 5.69 -7.97 -17.03
N ILE A 367 4.92 -8.57 -17.95
CA ILE A 367 5.50 -9.17 -19.16
C ILE A 367 6.06 -8.07 -20.09
N PRO A 368 5.28 -7.08 -20.57
CA PRO A 368 5.82 -5.98 -21.37
C PRO A 368 6.94 -5.20 -20.69
N ASN A 369 6.84 -4.95 -19.39
CA ASN A 369 7.89 -4.30 -18.62
C ASN A 369 9.20 -5.10 -18.66
N SER A 370 9.14 -6.42 -18.42
CA SER A 370 10.31 -7.29 -18.51
C SER A 370 10.88 -7.34 -19.94
N ILE A 371 10.04 -7.39 -20.97
CA ILE A 371 10.46 -7.30 -22.38
C ILE A 371 11.17 -5.98 -22.67
N SER A 372 10.59 -4.86 -22.24
CA SER A 372 11.17 -3.52 -22.42
C SER A 372 12.58 -3.44 -21.81
N ILE A 373 12.71 -3.79 -20.53
CA ILE A 373 13.98 -3.73 -19.79
C ILE A 373 15.03 -4.65 -20.41
N ASN A 374 14.64 -5.87 -20.79
CA ASN A 374 15.58 -6.92 -21.08
C ASN A 374 15.88 -7.12 -22.56
N SER A 375 14.86 -7.04 -23.40
CA SER A 375 14.98 -7.30 -24.83
C SER A 375 15.26 -6.04 -25.65
N TYR A 376 14.87 -4.85 -25.17
CA TYR A 376 15.04 -3.61 -25.95
C TYR A 376 15.94 -2.58 -25.27
N ASN A 377 15.99 -2.58 -23.94
CA ASN A 377 16.76 -1.59 -23.16
C ASN A 377 17.98 -2.19 -22.45
N TYR A 378 18.48 -3.37 -22.87
CA TYR A 378 19.70 -3.94 -22.32
C TYR A 378 20.93 -3.70 -23.19
N PHE A 379 21.65 -2.62 -22.88
CA PHE A 379 22.84 -2.21 -23.61
C PHE A 379 23.91 -1.64 -22.67
N GLU A 380 25.13 -1.53 -23.17
CA GLU A 380 26.25 -0.99 -22.44
C GLU A 380 25.99 0.47 -22.09
N MET A 381 26.06 0.79 -20.79
CA MET A 381 25.84 2.12 -20.28
C MET A 381 26.80 2.38 -19.11
N GLY A 382 27.65 3.40 -19.26
CA GLY A 382 28.63 3.75 -18.24
C GLY A 382 29.68 2.66 -18.01
N LYS A 383 30.39 2.75 -16.87
CA LYS A 383 31.56 1.90 -16.56
C LYS A 383 31.23 0.57 -15.87
N LYS A 384 30.00 0.40 -15.37
CA LYS A 384 29.59 -0.79 -14.60
C LYS A 384 28.36 -1.44 -15.21
N THR A 385 28.34 -2.77 -15.27
CA THR A 385 27.27 -3.55 -15.90
C THR A 385 25.88 -3.36 -15.25
N TRP A 386 25.82 -2.90 -14.00
CA TRP A 386 24.57 -2.64 -13.29
C TRP A 386 23.95 -1.27 -13.62
N MET A 387 24.69 -0.32 -14.21
CA MET A 387 24.22 1.05 -14.44
C MET A 387 22.99 1.10 -15.35
N ASN A 388 22.98 0.34 -16.45
CA ASN A 388 21.81 0.20 -17.30
C ASN A 388 20.57 -0.29 -16.51
N THR A 389 20.77 -1.23 -15.59
CA THR A 389 19.67 -1.76 -14.77
C THR A 389 19.17 -0.71 -13.79
N ALA A 390 20.06 0.08 -13.18
CA ALA A 390 19.66 1.20 -12.31
C ALA A 390 18.90 2.29 -13.06
N VAL A 391 19.27 2.60 -14.31
CA VAL A 391 18.51 3.57 -15.13
C VAL A 391 17.12 3.01 -15.49
N ASN A 392 17.00 1.72 -15.80
CA ASN A 392 15.69 1.10 -16.01
C ASN A 392 14.85 1.04 -14.71
N VAL A 393 15.48 0.80 -13.55
CA VAL A 393 14.82 0.92 -12.23
C VAL A 393 14.29 2.35 -12.04
N MET A 394 15.11 3.36 -12.32
CA MET A 394 14.71 4.77 -12.25
C MET A 394 13.51 5.04 -13.15
N TRP A 395 13.53 4.62 -14.42
CA TRP A 395 12.38 4.80 -15.30
C TRP A 395 11.10 4.12 -14.80
N ASN A 396 11.23 2.95 -14.20
CA ASN A 396 10.08 2.22 -13.64
C ASN A 396 9.45 2.94 -12.45
N ILE A 397 10.25 3.57 -11.58
CA ILE A 397 9.74 4.21 -10.36
C ILE A 397 9.46 5.70 -10.52
N LEU A 398 10.09 6.37 -11.50
CA LEU A 398 10.07 7.82 -11.63
C LEU A 398 8.67 8.42 -11.60
N PRO A 399 7.67 7.90 -12.35
CA PRO A 399 6.32 8.46 -12.31
C PRO A 399 5.71 8.38 -10.91
N SER A 400 5.88 7.24 -10.24
CA SER A 400 5.33 7.00 -8.89
C SER A 400 6.00 7.91 -7.86
N VAL A 401 7.33 8.07 -7.93
CA VAL A 401 8.09 8.96 -7.05
C VAL A 401 7.67 10.42 -7.25
N VAL A 402 7.56 10.88 -8.50
CA VAL A 402 7.12 12.24 -8.82
C VAL A 402 5.70 12.49 -8.31
N MET A 403 4.78 11.54 -8.48
CA MET A 403 3.41 11.65 -7.96
C MET A 403 3.38 11.74 -6.43
N VAL A 404 4.13 10.91 -5.72
CA VAL A 404 4.24 10.98 -4.25
C VAL A 404 4.79 12.33 -3.80
N ILE A 405 5.84 12.84 -4.43
CA ILE A 405 6.42 14.16 -4.11
C ILE A 405 5.40 15.27 -4.32
N ILE A 406 4.65 15.26 -5.44
CA ILE A 406 3.63 16.27 -5.72
C ILE A 406 2.48 16.19 -4.70
N MET A 407 1.96 14.99 -4.46
CA MET A 407 0.81 14.78 -3.56
C MET A 407 1.15 15.18 -2.13
N TYR A 408 2.19 14.59 -1.56
CA TYR A 408 2.53 14.83 -0.17
C TYR A 408 3.32 16.12 0.05
N GLY A 409 4.03 16.64 -0.96
CA GLY A 409 4.62 17.98 -0.91
C GLY A 409 3.55 19.06 -0.85
N CYS A 410 2.50 18.96 -1.68
CA CYS A 410 1.35 19.85 -1.61
C CYS A 410 0.64 19.73 -0.26
N PHE A 411 0.45 18.50 0.24
CA PHE A 411 -0.21 18.27 1.52
C PHE A 411 0.58 18.86 2.70
N TYR A 412 1.90 18.67 2.72
CA TYR A 412 2.77 19.24 3.73
C TYR A 412 2.75 20.78 3.74
N ILE A 413 2.89 21.39 2.55
CA ILE A 413 2.96 22.86 2.40
C ILE A 413 1.61 23.51 2.73
N THR A 414 0.53 22.98 2.17
CA THR A 414 -0.78 23.67 2.18
C THR A 414 -1.72 23.19 3.28
N GLY A 415 -1.52 21.98 3.81
CA GLY A 415 -2.49 21.29 4.65
C GLY A 415 -3.59 20.58 3.85
N TYR A 416 -3.55 20.61 2.51
CA TYR A 416 -4.57 20.02 1.63
C TYR A 416 -3.94 19.12 0.56
N MET A 417 -4.66 18.06 0.18
CA MET A 417 -4.25 17.25 -0.96
C MET A 417 -4.51 18.00 -2.29
N PRO A 418 -3.71 17.79 -3.34
CA PRO A 418 -3.91 18.47 -4.63
C PRO A 418 -5.31 18.34 -5.23
N ASN A 419 -5.98 17.21 -5.01
CA ASN A 419 -7.33 16.95 -5.53
C ASN A 419 -8.41 17.85 -4.89
N GLU A 420 -8.09 18.53 -3.79
CA GLU A 420 -9.00 19.47 -3.13
C GLU A 420 -9.02 20.82 -3.85
N PHE A 421 -7.89 21.21 -4.44
CA PHE A 421 -7.80 22.37 -5.34
C PHE A 421 -8.26 22.01 -6.76
N PHE A 422 -7.94 20.79 -7.20
CA PHE A 422 -8.21 20.32 -8.56
C PHE A 422 -8.93 18.96 -8.52
N PRO A 423 -10.27 18.91 -8.44
CA PRO A 423 -11.04 17.67 -8.23
C PRO A 423 -10.82 16.54 -9.26
N PHE A 424 -10.24 16.85 -10.42
CA PHE A 424 -9.92 15.88 -11.47
C PHE A 424 -8.49 15.32 -11.38
N PHE A 425 -7.68 15.77 -10.41
CA PHE A 425 -6.28 15.41 -10.24
C PHE A 425 -6.10 14.40 -9.10
N GLY A 426 -6.37 13.13 -9.39
CA GLY A 426 -6.22 12.03 -8.45
C GLY A 426 -7.37 11.89 -7.44
N GLY A 427 -7.07 11.29 -6.29
CA GLY A 427 -7.98 11.14 -5.16
C GLY A 427 -7.24 10.79 -3.87
N SER A 428 -7.90 10.91 -2.72
CA SER A 428 -7.26 10.79 -1.40
C SER A 428 -6.43 9.51 -1.21
N ILE A 429 -6.95 8.35 -1.67
CA ILE A 429 -6.31 7.06 -1.41
C ILE A 429 -5.11 6.74 -2.30
N ILE A 430 -4.99 7.37 -3.47
CA ILE A 430 -4.05 6.88 -4.50
C ILE A 430 -2.59 7.18 -4.16
N GLY A 431 -2.31 8.15 -3.30
CA GLY A 431 -0.95 8.44 -2.81
C GLY A 431 -0.41 7.27 -1.99
N ILE A 432 -1.26 6.72 -1.12
CA ILE A 432 -0.94 5.58 -0.25
C ILE A 432 -0.56 4.34 -1.07
N TRP A 433 -1.28 4.09 -2.17
CA TRP A 433 -1.01 2.94 -3.03
C TRP A 433 0.33 3.02 -3.78
N LEU A 434 0.92 4.22 -3.94
CA LEU A 434 2.20 4.38 -4.63
C LEU A 434 3.40 3.96 -3.77
N TYR A 435 3.31 4.04 -2.43
CA TYR A 435 4.41 3.64 -1.54
C TYR A 435 4.89 2.19 -1.79
N PRO A 436 4.02 1.15 -1.75
CA PRO A 436 4.47 -0.21 -2.05
C PRO A 436 4.85 -0.37 -3.54
N VAL A 437 4.16 0.30 -4.46
CA VAL A 437 4.42 0.22 -5.90
C VAL A 437 5.85 0.65 -6.24
N ILE A 438 6.37 1.73 -5.65
CA ILE A 438 7.75 2.19 -5.87
C ILE A 438 8.75 1.07 -5.59
N VAL A 439 8.62 0.40 -4.45
CA VAL A 439 9.53 -0.69 -4.06
C VAL A 439 9.36 -1.89 -4.99
N VAL A 440 8.12 -2.28 -5.28
CA VAL A 440 7.80 -3.43 -6.12
C VAL A 440 8.33 -3.25 -7.54
N LEU A 441 8.17 -2.07 -8.13
CA LEU A 441 8.64 -1.77 -9.49
C LEU A 441 10.17 -1.75 -9.58
N ALA A 442 10.85 -1.23 -8.55
CA ALA A 442 12.31 -1.31 -8.46
C ALA A 442 12.80 -2.77 -8.38
N VAL A 443 12.20 -3.56 -7.50
CA VAL A 443 12.52 -4.98 -7.35
C VAL A 443 12.24 -5.76 -8.63
N ALA A 444 11.10 -5.52 -9.30
CA ALA A 444 10.74 -6.19 -10.55
C ALA A 444 11.78 -5.97 -11.66
N ALA A 445 12.32 -4.76 -11.79
CA ALA A 445 13.37 -4.45 -12.75
C ALA A 445 14.67 -5.22 -12.46
N VAL A 446 15.07 -5.33 -11.18
CA VAL A 446 16.27 -6.08 -10.77
C VAL A 446 16.09 -7.58 -10.96
N VAL A 447 14.97 -8.14 -10.49
CA VAL A 447 14.63 -9.57 -10.62
C VAL A 447 14.57 -9.95 -12.10
N SER A 448 13.90 -9.14 -12.93
CA SER A 448 13.81 -9.42 -14.37
C SER A 448 15.16 -9.45 -15.04
N ARG A 449 16.05 -8.49 -14.73
CA ARG A 449 17.43 -8.49 -15.25
C ARG A 449 18.18 -9.76 -14.85
N LYS A 450 18.12 -10.16 -13.58
CA LYS A 450 18.86 -11.33 -13.08
C LYS A 450 18.42 -12.61 -13.79
N LEU A 451 17.11 -12.83 -13.91
CA LEU A 451 16.56 -14.02 -14.56
C LEU A 451 16.77 -14.01 -16.07
N TYR A 452 16.63 -12.84 -16.72
CA TYR A 452 16.89 -12.72 -18.15
C TYR A 452 18.35 -13.06 -18.50
N ARG A 453 19.32 -12.63 -17.68
CA ARG A 453 20.72 -12.99 -17.92
C ARG A 453 20.97 -14.50 -17.88
N ALA A 454 20.24 -15.24 -17.05
CA ALA A 454 20.38 -16.69 -16.94
C ALA A 454 19.61 -17.47 -18.04
N THR A 455 18.60 -16.86 -18.67
CA THR A 455 17.63 -17.59 -19.49
C THR A 455 17.44 -17.04 -20.90
N LYS A 456 17.86 -15.80 -21.16
CA LYS A 456 17.50 -15.02 -22.36
C LYS A 456 15.97 -14.97 -22.59
N ASN A 457 15.18 -15.15 -21.54
CA ASN A 457 13.73 -15.26 -21.60
C ASN A 457 13.09 -14.11 -20.82
N PRO A 458 12.51 -13.11 -21.49
CA PRO A 458 11.92 -11.96 -20.80
C PRO A 458 10.59 -12.30 -20.12
N TYR A 459 9.93 -13.42 -20.47
CA TYR A 459 8.62 -13.78 -19.94
C TYR A 459 8.69 -14.34 -18.52
N LEU A 460 9.74 -15.09 -18.19
CA LEU A 460 9.86 -15.80 -16.91
C LEU A 460 9.68 -14.87 -15.71
N ALA A 461 10.47 -13.80 -15.64
CA ALA A 461 10.37 -12.85 -14.54
C ALA A 461 9.07 -12.04 -14.59
N GLY A 462 8.58 -11.71 -15.79
CA GLY A 462 7.31 -11.00 -15.95
C GLY A 462 6.14 -11.79 -15.34
N ILE A 463 6.08 -13.10 -15.60
CA ILE A 463 5.04 -13.98 -15.06
C ILE A 463 5.21 -14.15 -13.55
N ILE A 464 6.43 -14.39 -13.06
CA ILE A 464 6.71 -14.51 -11.61
C ILE A 464 6.26 -13.24 -10.88
N MET A 465 6.69 -12.06 -11.34
CA MET A 465 6.32 -10.80 -10.68
C MET A 465 4.82 -10.52 -10.77
N ALA A 466 4.17 -10.83 -11.89
CA ALA A 466 2.71 -10.71 -12.00
C ALA A 466 1.98 -11.58 -10.98
N LEU A 467 2.40 -12.84 -10.80
CA LEU A 467 1.81 -13.74 -9.80
C LEU A 467 2.00 -13.19 -8.39
N LEU A 468 3.24 -12.84 -8.02
CA LEU A 468 3.55 -12.37 -6.66
C LEU A 468 2.79 -11.09 -6.33
N VAL A 469 2.71 -10.16 -7.29
CA VAL A 469 2.05 -8.86 -7.09
C VAL A 469 0.54 -8.99 -7.12
N ALA A 470 -0.04 -9.82 -7.99
CA ALA A 470 -1.47 -10.09 -7.98
C ALA A 470 -1.91 -10.67 -6.63
N ILE A 471 -1.17 -11.65 -6.10
CA ILE A 471 -1.45 -12.23 -4.78
C ILE A 471 -1.34 -11.14 -3.71
N MET A 472 -0.21 -10.43 -3.65
CA MET A 472 0.00 -9.37 -2.66
C MET A 472 -1.07 -8.28 -2.72
N SER A 473 -1.50 -7.85 -3.89
CA SER A 473 -2.55 -6.84 -4.05
C SER A 473 -3.91 -7.35 -3.55
N CYS A 474 -4.29 -8.59 -3.88
CA CYS A 474 -5.61 -9.12 -3.54
C CYS A 474 -5.74 -9.55 -2.08
N THR A 475 -4.63 -9.89 -1.41
CA THR A 475 -4.64 -10.34 -0.01
C THR A 475 -4.54 -9.19 1.00
N ASN A 476 -4.11 -8.00 0.55
CA ASN A 476 -3.89 -6.83 1.40
C ASN A 476 -4.89 -5.70 1.14
N THR A 477 -6.09 -6.04 0.63
CA THR A 477 -7.13 -5.07 0.30
C THR A 477 -8.48 -5.48 0.88
N LEU A 478 -9.37 -4.51 1.04
CA LEU A 478 -10.76 -4.76 1.39
C LEU A 478 -11.47 -5.43 0.20
N THR A 479 -12.27 -6.44 0.49
CA THR A 479 -13.15 -7.09 -0.49
C THR A 479 -14.58 -6.71 -0.16
N ALA A 480 -15.26 -6.03 -1.09
CA ALA A 480 -16.70 -5.84 -1.02
C ALA A 480 -17.37 -7.17 -1.40
N LEU A 481 -18.25 -7.66 -0.51
CA LEU A 481 -19.02 -8.89 -0.70
C LEU A 481 -20.37 -8.60 -1.34
#